data_AF-A0A6B0WCU2-F1
#
_entry.id   AF-A0A6B0WCU2-F1
#
_cell.length_a   1.000
_cell.length_b   1.000
_cell.length_c   1.000
_cell.angle_alpha   90.00
_cell.angle_beta   90.00
_cell.angle_gamma   90.00
#
_symmetry.space_group_name_H-M   'P 1'
#
loop_
_entity.id
_entity.type
_entity.pdbx_description
1 polymer ?
#
loop_
_entity_poly.entity_id
_entity_poly.type
_entity_poly.pdbx_seq_one_letter_code
_entity_poly.pdbx_strand_id
1 'polypeptide(L)'
;MTRIVEASRSRRLGDLLHLALVGALAACGPSDGPPPEPQPDVDTLRASFIAQIESIDLVAGLETDGDEVRFVRPDGSGEDVEWRVRIDSLEVESGEGQGAQVLGRVRSAWSANGRPITVQQGPAGLVTDMPQWLLDAGLAPSECWALWDEEANAWGWT
;
A
#
# COMPACT_ATOMS: atom_id res chain seq x y z
N MET A 1 -12.31 64.12 -15.64
CA MET A 1 -11.51 65.27 -16.06
C MET A 1 -11.21 66.11 -14.82
N THR A 2 -9.93 66.24 -14.44
CA THR A 2 -9.26 67.47 -13.94
C THR A 2 -7.92 67.09 -13.33
N ARG A 3 -6.89 67.78 -13.80
CA ARG A 3 -5.46 67.63 -13.53
C ARG A 3 -5.03 68.63 -12.44
N ILE A 4 -4.06 68.19 -11.62
CA ILE A 4 -2.91 68.96 -11.09
C ILE A 4 -3.20 70.10 -10.09
N VAL A 5 -2.51 70.11 -8.93
CA VAL A 5 -1.46 71.09 -8.50
C VAL A 5 -1.01 70.74 -7.06
N GLU A 6 0.24 70.28 -6.97
CA GLU A 6 1.32 70.71 -6.06
C GLU A 6 1.00 71.44 -4.73
N ALA A 7 1.57 70.96 -3.61
CA ALA A 7 2.13 71.82 -2.57
C ALA A 7 3.11 71.07 -1.65
N SER A 8 4.37 71.45 -1.78
CA SER A 8 5.56 71.07 -1.03
C SER A 8 5.48 71.49 0.45
N ARG A 9 5.93 70.65 1.40
CA ARG A 9 6.89 71.12 2.43
C ARG A 9 7.63 70.01 3.17
N SER A 10 8.93 70.06 2.92
CA SER A 10 10.03 69.44 3.64
C SER A 10 9.99 69.67 5.15
N ARG A 11 10.12 68.60 5.94
CA ARG A 11 10.93 68.56 7.17
C ARG A 11 11.57 67.18 7.29
N ARG A 12 12.85 67.08 6.90
CA ARG A 12 13.76 66.05 7.40
C ARG A 12 14.18 66.46 8.81
N LEU A 13 14.08 65.58 9.80
CA LEU A 13 15.04 65.52 10.91
C LEU A 13 14.74 64.34 11.84
N GLY A 14 15.60 63.32 11.76
CA GLY A 14 15.87 62.32 12.78
C GLY A 14 14.72 61.38 13.13
N ASP A 15 14.92 60.20 13.67
CA ASP A 15 16.12 59.45 13.99
C ASP A 15 15.57 58.03 14.24
N LEU A 16 16.27 57.02 13.75
CA LEU A 16 16.29 55.64 14.26
C LEU A 16 15.04 55.10 14.99
N LEU A 17 14.29 54.21 14.32
CA LEU A 17 13.88 52.96 14.96
C LEU A 17 13.73 51.85 13.91
N HIS A 18 14.76 51.01 13.81
CA HIS A 18 14.60 49.65 13.33
C HIS A 18 13.89 48.88 14.45
N LEU A 19 12.73 48.29 14.19
CA LEU A 19 12.39 47.02 14.84
C LEU A 19 11.65 46.13 13.85
N ALA A 20 12.29 45.00 13.58
CA ALA A 20 11.94 44.05 12.55
C ALA A 20 10.62 43.33 12.86
N LEU A 21 9.87 43.10 11.78
CA LEU A 21 8.73 42.21 11.69
C LEU A 21 9.21 40.77 11.99
N VAL A 22 8.95 40.24 13.18
CA VAL A 22 9.16 38.81 13.47
C VAL A 22 7.94 38.04 12.97
N GLY A 23 7.96 37.67 11.70
CA GLY A 23 7.05 36.68 11.14
C GLY A 23 7.47 35.28 11.59
N ALA A 24 6.65 34.62 12.41
CA ALA A 24 6.81 33.21 12.71
C ALA A 24 6.35 32.39 11.48
N LEU A 25 7.30 32.03 10.61
CA LEU A 25 7.10 30.99 9.61
C LEU A 25 7.22 29.64 10.32
N ALA A 26 6.11 28.91 10.42
CA ALA A 26 6.13 27.51 10.77
C ALA A 26 6.96 26.75 9.72
N ALA A 27 8.12 26.24 10.12
CA ALA A 27 8.97 25.43 9.26
C ALA A 27 8.38 24.03 9.09
N CYS A 28 7.40 23.87 8.20
CA CYS A 28 7.21 22.61 7.49
C CYS A 28 8.18 22.62 6.29
N GLY A 29 9.47 22.43 6.58
CA GLY A 29 10.44 22.14 5.52
C GLY A 29 10.19 20.74 4.97
N PRO A 30 10.34 20.50 3.66
CA PRO A 30 10.37 19.15 3.14
C PRO A 30 11.54 18.40 3.83
N SER A 31 11.27 17.21 4.34
CA SER A 31 12.34 16.32 4.81
C SER A 31 13.20 15.94 3.59
N ASP A 32 14.32 16.64 3.41
CA ASP A 32 15.31 16.47 2.32
C ASP A 32 16.17 15.19 2.50
N GLY A 33 15.61 14.16 3.14
CA GLY A 33 16.25 12.86 3.32
C GLY A 33 15.80 11.87 2.25
N PRO A 34 16.61 10.84 1.93
CA PRO A 34 16.11 9.72 1.15
C PRO A 34 14.89 9.12 1.87
N PRO A 35 13.89 8.60 1.12
CA PRO A 35 12.76 7.91 1.73
C PRO A 35 13.29 6.77 2.63
N PRO A 36 12.65 6.50 3.78
CA PRO A 36 13.04 5.39 4.63
C PRO A 36 13.01 4.09 3.84
N GLU A 37 13.99 3.21 4.09
CA GLU A 37 14.00 1.87 3.51
C GLU A 37 12.76 1.08 3.98
N PRO A 38 12.15 0.28 3.10
CA PRO A 38 10.99 -0.52 3.49
C PRO A 38 11.40 -1.54 4.55
N GLN A 39 10.60 -1.65 5.60
CA GLN A 39 10.82 -2.58 6.71
C GLN A 39 9.88 -3.78 6.57
N PRO A 40 10.26 -4.97 7.05
CA PRO A 40 9.35 -6.11 7.11
C PRO A 40 8.32 -5.89 8.23
N ASP A 41 7.21 -5.24 7.88
CA ASP A 41 6.10 -4.96 8.78
C ASP A 41 4.77 -5.31 8.10
N VAL A 42 3.67 -5.13 8.83
CA VAL A 42 2.33 -5.50 8.34
C VAL A 42 1.90 -4.67 7.14
N ASP A 43 2.37 -3.42 7.02
CA ASP A 43 1.97 -2.53 5.93
C ASP A 43 2.71 -2.91 4.65
N THR A 44 4.01 -3.22 4.73
CA THR A 44 4.77 -3.72 3.57
C THR A 44 4.32 -5.13 3.17
N LEU A 45 3.95 -5.98 4.13
CA LEU A 45 3.38 -7.30 3.84
C LEU A 45 2.05 -7.18 3.08
N ARG A 46 1.15 -6.31 3.56
CA ARG A 46 -0.12 -6.01 2.87
C ARG A 46 0.12 -5.52 1.46
N ALA A 47 1.00 -4.53 1.29
CA ALA A 47 1.31 -3.94 0.00
C ALA A 47 1.88 -5.00 -0.96
N SER A 48 2.77 -5.87 -0.48
CA SER A 48 3.31 -6.97 -1.29
C SER A 48 2.24 -7.99 -1.68
N PHE A 49 1.31 -8.32 -0.78
CA PHE A 49 0.23 -9.25 -1.08
C PHE A 49 -0.69 -8.70 -2.19
N ILE A 50 -1.01 -7.41 -2.11
CA ILE A 50 -1.78 -6.72 -3.15
C ILE A 50 -1.00 -6.69 -4.48
N ALA A 51 0.30 -6.41 -4.43
CA ALA A 51 1.16 -6.44 -5.61
C ALA A 51 1.23 -7.84 -6.24
N GLN A 52 1.19 -8.90 -5.43
CA GLN A 52 1.13 -10.28 -5.93
C GLN A 52 -0.15 -10.51 -6.73
N ILE A 53 -1.30 -10.00 -6.26
CA ILE A 53 -2.58 -10.05 -7.00
C ILE A 53 -2.49 -9.22 -8.28
N GLU A 54 -1.96 -8.00 -8.20
CA GLU A 54 -1.80 -7.10 -9.35
C GLU A 54 -0.90 -7.69 -10.44
N SER A 55 0.09 -8.50 -10.06
CA SER A 55 1.03 -9.15 -10.99
C SER A 55 0.40 -10.26 -11.83
N ILE A 56 -0.82 -10.70 -11.50
CA ILE A 56 -1.51 -11.78 -12.21
C ILE A 56 -2.01 -11.27 -13.57
N ASP A 57 -1.70 -12.04 -14.62
CA ASP A 57 -2.17 -11.75 -15.97
C ASP A 57 -3.70 -11.55 -16.03
N LEU A 58 -4.09 -10.50 -16.76
CA LEU A 58 -5.47 -10.08 -17.02
C LEU A 58 -6.24 -9.56 -15.80
N VAL A 59 -5.58 -9.35 -14.65
CA VAL A 59 -6.16 -8.56 -13.56
C VAL A 59 -6.30 -7.11 -14.02
N ALA A 60 -7.49 -6.55 -13.82
CA ALA A 60 -7.82 -5.18 -14.18
C ALA A 60 -8.70 -4.53 -13.12
N GLY A 61 -8.66 -3.19 -13.04
CA GLY A 61 -9.51 -2.43 -12.13
C GLY A 61 -9.28 -2.79 -10.66
N LEU A 62 -8.01 -2.99 -10.27
CA LEU A 62 -7.68 -3.30 -8.88
C LEU A 62 -7.97 -2.08 -7.99
N GLU A 63 -8.82 -2.30 -6.99
CA GLU A 63 -9.22 -1.32 -6.00
C GLU A 63 -8.99 -1.89 -4.59
N THR A 64 -8.58 -1.02 -3.67
CA THR A 64 -8.34 -1.37 -2.28
C THR A 64 -9.18 -0.50 -1.36
N ASP A 65 -9.78 -1.12 -0.34
CA ASP A 65 -10.64 -0.49 0.65
C ASP A 65 -10.35 -1.12 2.02
N GLY A 66 -9.34 -0.60 2.71
CA GLY A 66 -8.85 -1.15 3.97
C GLY A 66 -8.32 -2.57 3.82
N ASP A 67 -9.08 -3.53 4.34
CA ASP A 67 -8.76 -4.96 4.31
C ASP A 67 -9.40 -5.70 3.12
N GLU A 68 -10.07 -4.98 2.21
CA GLU A 68 -10.68 -5.58 1.03
C GLU A 68 -9.95 -5.16 -0.25
N VAL A 69 -9.69 -6.13 -1.12
CA VAL A 69 -9.18 -5.95 -2.48
C VAL A 69 -10.24 -6.41 -3.46
N ARG A 70 -10.56 -5.58 -4.46
CA ARG A 70 -11.50 -5.90 -5.53
C ARG A 70 -10.78 -5.78 -6.87
N PHE A 71 -11.10 -6.67 -7.80
CA PHE A 71 -10.57 -6.59 -9.16
C PHE A 71 -11.45 -7.38 -10.13
N VAL A 72 -11.23 -7.20 -11.42
CA VAL A 72 -11.85 -8.01 -12.47
C VAL A 72 -10.78 -8.87 -13.13
N ARG A 73 -11.13 -10.12 -13.41
CA ARG A 73 -10.33 -11.00 -14.27
C ARG A 73 -11.25 -11.94 -15.05
N PRO A 74 -11.01 -12.15 -16.35
CA PRO A 74 -11.74 -13.15 -17.12
C PRO A 74 -11.57 -14.57 -16.57
N ASP A 75 -12.62 -15.39 -16.66
CA ASP A 75 -12.60 -16.80 -16.20
C ASP A 75 -11.90 -17.77 -17.18
N GLY A 76 -11.42 -17.27 -18.32
CA GLY A 76 -10.83 -18.04 -19.41
C GLY A 76 -11.81 -18.39 -20.53
N SER A 77 -13.13 -18.22 -20.32
CA SER A 77 -14.14 -18.26 -21.39
C SER A 77 -14.31 -16.91 -22.10
N GLY A 78 -13.78 -15.84 -21.51
CA GLY A 78 -13.90 -14.47 -21.98
C GLY A 78 -14.96 -13.66 -21.23
N GLU A 79 -15.67 -14.27 -20.28
CA GLU A 79 -16.54 -13.55 -19.36
C GLU A 79 -15.73 -12.93 -18.21
N ASP A 80 -15.99 -11.66 -17.91
CA ASP A 80 -15.41 -10.95 -16.79
C ASP A 80 -16.00 -11.47 -15.46
N VAL A 81 -15.12 -11.74 -14.51
CA VAL A 81 -15.49 -12.13 -13.15
C VAL A 81 -14.99 -11.09 -12.17
N GLU A 82 -15.89 -10.62 -11.31
CA GLU A 82 -15.58 -9.74 -10.20
C GLU A 82 -15.02 -10.55 -9.04
N TRP A 83 -13.77 -10.30 -8.70
CA TRP A 83 -13.08 -10.91 -7.58
C TRP A 83 -13.08 -9.98 -6.39
N ARG A 84 -13.25 -10.57 -5.21
CA ARG A 84 -13.09 -9.89 -3.93
C ARG A 84 -12.27 -10.75 -2.99
N VAL A 85 -11.25 -10.14 -2.41
CA VAL A 85 -10.37 -10.72 -1.41
C VAL A 85 -10.52 -9.91 -0.14
N ARG A 86 -10.86 -10.56 0.96
CA ARG A 86 -10.88 -9.95 2.29
C ARG A 86 -9.69 -10.48 3.07
N ILE A 87 -8.82 -9.59 3.53
CA ILE A 87 -7.68 -9.90 4.39
C ILE A 87 -8.22 -10.00 5.81
N ASP A 88 -8.20 -11.20 6.37
CA ASP A 88 -8.69 -11.48 7.72
C ASP A 88 -7.62 -11.16 8.78
N SER A 89 -6.35 -11.44 8.49
CA SER A 89 -5.23 -11.07 9.36
C SER A 89 -3.91 -10.95 8.59
N LEU A 90 -2.99 -10.18 9.18
CA LEU A 90 -1.60 -10.03 8.77
C LEU A 90 -0.73 -10.21 10.00
N GLU A 91 0.26 -11.09 9.90
CA GLU A 91 1.17 -11.40 11.00
C GLU A 91 2.61 -11.33 10.47
N VAL A 92 3.48 -10.67 11.22
CA VAL A 92 4.92 -10.64 10.95
C VAL A 92 5.65 -11.17 12.17
N GLU A 93 6.42 -12.23 11.95
CA GLU A 93 7.21 -12.91 12.97
C GLU A 93 8.70 -12.75 12.63
N SER A 94 9.43 -12.02 13.47
CA SER A 94 10.89 -12.02 13.40
C SER A 94 11.42 -13.33 13.95
N GLY A 95 12.17 -14.10 13.15
CA GLY A 95 12.78 -15.32 13.63
C GLY A 95 13.78 -15.07 14.78
N GLU A 96 13.98 -16.07 15.63
CA GLU A 96 14.93 -16.00 16.74
C GLU A 96 16.32 -16.55 16.34
N GLY A 97 17.37 -15.73 16.51
CA GLY A 97 18.76 -16.15 16.31
C GLY A 97 19.46 -15.47 15.11
N GLN A 98 20.75 -15.77 14.92
CA GLN A 98 21.51 -15.23 13.79
C GLN A 98 21.09 -15.94 12.48
N GLY A 99 20.70 -15.14 11.49
CA GLY A 99 20.23 -15.65 10.18
C GLY A 99 18.77 -16.11 10.17
N ALA A 100 18.00 -15.79 11.21
CA ALA A 100 16.59 -16.11 11.25
C ALA A 100 15.81 -15.15 10.33
N GLN A 101 15.05 -15.72 9.38
CA GLN A 101 14.27 -14.94 8.42
C GLN A 101 13.04 -14.32 9.09
N VAL A 102 12.60 -13.17 8.58
CA VAL A 102 11.31 -12.59 8.98
C VAL A 102 10.22 -13.26 8.15
N LEU A 103 9.21 -13.81 8.83
CA LEU A 103 8.09 -14.51 8.23
C LEU A 103 6.85 -13.62 8.23
N GLY A 104 6.19 -13.51 7.08
CA GLY A 104 4.87 -12.91 6.92
C GLY A 104 3.81 -13.99 6.72
N ARG A 105 2.66 -13.83 7.37
CA ARG A 105 1.46 -14.63 7.11
C ARG A 105 0.27 -13.73 6.79
N VAL A 106 -0.46 -14.11 5.76
CA VAL A 106 -1.69 -13.43 5.33
C VAL A 106 -2.83 -14.42 5.34
N ARG A 107 -3.82 -14.21 6.20
CA ARG A 107 -5.07 -14.97 6.14
C ARG A 107 -6.09 -14.19 5.33
N SER A 108 -6.73 -14.85 4.38
CA SER A 108 -7.68 -14.19 3.47
C SER A 108 -8.85 -15.09 3.11
N ALA A 109 -9.94 -14.45 2.71
CA ALA A 109 -11.14 -15.09 2.18
C ALA A 109 -11.44 -14.55 0.79
N TRP A 110 -11.71 -15.46 -0.14
CA TRP A 110 -11.88 -15.16 -1.56
C TRP A 110 -13.33 -15.34 -2.00
N SER A 111 -13.76 -14.53 -2.97
CA SER A 111 -15.06 -14.69 -3.63
C SER A 111 -15.01 -14.24 -5.09
N ALA A 112 -15.81 -14.88 -5.92
CA ALA A 112 -15.97 -14.61 -7.35
C ALA A 112 -17.45 -14.36 -7.66
N ASN A 113 -17.78 -13.20 -8.25
CA ASN A 113 -19.15 -12.74 -8.48
C ASN A 113 -20.02 -12.84 -7.22
N GLY A 114 -19.45 -12.46 -6.07
CA GLY A 114 -20.09 -12.52 -4.75
C GLY A 114 -20.27 -13.93 -4.17
N ARG A 115 -19.81 -14.98 -4.85
CA ARG A 115 -19.83 -16.36 -4.35
C ARG A 115 -18.52 -16.68 -3.64
N PRO A 116 -18.53 -17.08 -2.36
CA PRO A 116 -17.32 -17.47 -1.66
C PRO A 116 -16.63 -18.67 -2.32
N ILE A 117 -15.31 -18.63 -2.36
CA ILE A 117 -14.47 -19.78 -2.68
C ILE A 117 -14.59 -20.79 -1.54
N THR A 118 -14.91 -22.01 -1.89
CA THR A 118 -15.07 -23.13 -0.98
C THR A 118 -13.72 -23.78 -0.71
N VAL A 119 -13.45 -24.07 0.57
CA VAL A 119 -12.33 -24.90 1.01
C VAL A 119 -12.87 -26.00 1.90
N GLN A 120 -12.59 -27.26 1.57
CA GLN A 120 -13.07 -28.44 2.29
C GLN A 120 -11.91 -29.38 2.59
N GLN A 121 -12.00 -30.07 3.73
CA GLN A 121 -11.10 -31.19 4.05
C GLN A 121 -11.65 -32.47 3.41
N GLY A 122 -10.89 -33.04 2.49
CA GLY A 122 -11.20 -34.32 1.84
C GLY A 122 -10.22 -35.42 2.24
N PRO A 123 -10.48 -36.67 1.84
CA PRO A 123 -9.60 -37.81 2.13
C PRO A 123 -8.18 -37.68 1.54
N ALA A 124 -8.02 -36.86 0.51
CA ALA A 124 -6.76 -36.60 -0.19
C ALA A 124 -6.11 -35.25 0.18
N GLY A 125 -6.63 -34.57 1.21
CA GLY A 125 -6.18 -33.23 1.63
C GLY A 125 -7.20 -32.14 1.35
N LEU A 126 -6.72 -30.91 1.23
CA LEU A 126 -7.55 -29.73 0.95
C LEU A 126 -8.14 -29.80 -0.46
N VAL A 127 -9.46 -29.63 -0.55
CA VAL A 127 -10.20 -29.48 -1.81
C VAL A 127 -10.71 -28.06 -1.86
N THR A 128 -10.38 -27.33 -2.92
CA THR A 128 -10.84 -25.95 -3.13
C THR A 128 -11.35 -25.76 -4.54
N ASP A 129 -12.33 -24.88 -4.70
CA ASP A 129 -12.77 -24.37 -6.00
C ASP A 129 -11.99 -23.12 -6.43
N MET A 130 -10.91 -22.77 -5.70
CA MET A 130 -9.97 -21.73 -6.13
C MET A 130 -9.36 -22.11 -7.49
N PRO A 131 -9.45 -21.23 -8.49
CA PRO A 131 -8.87 -21.49 -9.80
C PRO A 131 -7.36 -21.71 -9.76
N GLN A 132 -6.88 -22.59 -10.65
CA GLN A 132 -5.46 -22.96 -10.73
C GLN A 132 -4.54 -21.75 -10.93
N TRP A 133 -4.96 -20.72 -11.67
CA TRP A 133 -4.12 -19.54 -11.90
C TRP A 133 -3.84 -18.71 -10.64
N LEU A 134 -4.68 -18.77 -9.61
CA LEU A 134 -4.37 -18.18 -8.30
C LEU A 134 -3.32 -19.01 -7.57
N LEU A 135 -3.47 -20.34 -7.62
CA LEU A 135 -2.53 -21.27 -7.01
C LEU A 135 -1.15 -21.19 -7.66
N ASP A 136 -1.11 -21.10 -8.99
CA ASP A 136 0.13 -20.94 -9.77
C ASP A 136 0.81 -19.58 -9.51
N ALA A 137 0.06 -18.57 -9.08
CA ALA A 137 0.58 -17.28 -8.65
C ALA A 137 1.07 -17.29 -7.18
N GLY A 138 1.12 -18.45 -6.52
CA GLY A 138 1.54 -18.58 -5.12
C GLY A 138 0.51 -18.05 -4.11
N LEU A 139 -0.75 -17.89 -4.53
CA LEU A 139 -1.84 -17.49 -3.65
C LEU A 139 -2.64 -18.72 -3.21
N ALA A 140 -3.14 -18.67 -1.98
CA ALA A 140 -3.87 -19.77 -1.37
C ALA A 140 -5.22 -19.29 -0.80
N PRO A 141 -6.22 -20.18 -0.71
CA PRO A 141 -7.60 -19.78 -0.41
C PRO A 141 -7.85 -19.39 1.04
N SER A 142 -6.94 -19.72 1.96
CA SER A 142 -7.09 -19.43 3.39
C SER A 142 -5.89 -18.71 4.01
N GLU A 143 -4.67 -19.08 3.62
CA GLU A 143 -3.45 -18.56 4.25
C GLU A 143 -2.28 -18.60 3.26
N CYS A 144 -1.63 -17.46 3.06
CA CYS A 144 -0.42 -17.30 2.25
C CYS A 144 0.76 -16.96 3.16
N TRP A 145 1.96 -17.41 2.77
CA TRP A 145 3.18 -17.23 3.54
C TRP A 145 4.21 -16.49 2.66
N ALA A 146 4.98 -15.60 3.28
CA ALA A 146 6.06 -14.89 2.62
C ALA A 146 7.28 -14.79 3.55
N LEU A 147 8.47 -14.78 2.97
CA LEU A 147 9.72 -14.54 3.69
C LEU A 147 10.29 -13.21 3.26
N TRP A 148 10.79 -12.43 4.22
CA TRP A 148 11.51 -11.20 3.91
C TRP A 148 12.89 -11.53 3.33
N ASP A 149 13.17 -10.96 2.16
CA ASP A 149 14.47 -10.93 1.54
C ASP A 149 15.18 -9.63 1.93
N GLU A 150 16.22 -9.73 2.77
CA GLU A 150 17.01 -8.59 3.22
C GLU A 150 17.86 -7.95 2.10
N GLU A 151 18.24 -8.72 1.07
CA GLU A 151 19.01 -8.21 -0.06
C GLU A 151 18.10 -7.43 -1.02
N ALA A 152 16.91 -7.97 -1.30
CA ALA A 152 15.93 -7.33 -2.17
C ALA A 152 15.10 -6.25 -1.45
N ASN A 153 15.11 -6.23 -0.12
CA ASN A 153 14.20 -5.45 0.72
C ASN A 153 12.73 -5.65 0.31
N ALA A 154 12.33 -6.91 0.14
CA ALA A 154 11.03 -7.29 -0.38
C ALA A 154 10.54 -8.62 0.21
N TRP A 155 9.22 -8.83 0.18
CA TRP A 155 8.61 -10.11 0.52
C TRP A 155 8.67 -11.08 -0.67
N GLY A 156 9.19 -12.29 -0.43
CA GLY A 156 9.16 -13.41 -1.36
C GLY A 156 8.05 -14.40 -0.98
N TRP A 157 7.11 -14.61 -1.90
CA TRP A 157 5.95 -15.50 -1.72
C TRP A 157 6.32 -16.97 -1.98
N THR A 158 5.74 -17.89 -1.19
CA THR A 158 6.00 -19.35 -1.25
C THR A 158 4.72 -20.19 -1.15
#